data_AF-E6PZK4-F1
#
_entry.id   AF-E6PZK4-F1
#
_cell.length_a   1.000
_cell.length_b   1.000
_cell.length_c   1.000
_cell.angle_alpha   90.00
_cell.angle_beta   90.00
_cell.angle_gamma   90.00
#
_symmetry.space_group_name_H-M   'P 1'
#
loop_
_entity.id
_entity.type
_entity.pdbx_description
1 polymer ?
#
loop_
_entity_poly.entity_id
_entity_poly.type
_entity_poly.pdbx_seq_one_letter_code
_entity_poly.pdbx_strand_id
1 'polypeptide(L)'
;MLSPQEVEQAYVRNTGVVITRLFADLNLDPLAVPGVLVAGHAPFTWGRTAADAVEHADLLEYIARLAYRSILLGAPVGGLPGHIGDHHHRRKHGPNATYGQSC
;
A
#
# COMPACT_ATOMS: atom_id res chain seq x y z
N MET A 1 3.31 -14.99 -4.94
CA MET A 1 4.45 -15.59 -4.21
C MET A 1 5.49 -15.99 -5.24
N LEU A 2 6.78 -16.00 -4.89
CA LEU A 2 7.84 -16.43 -5.80
C LEU A 2 7.84 -17.96 -5.94
N SER A 3 8.14 -18.46 -7.13
CA SER A 3 8.44 -19.88 -7.37
C SER A 3 9.85 -20.25 -6.86
N PRO A 4 10.13 -21.52 -6.56
CA PRO A 4 11.46 -21.96 -6.12
C PRO A 4 12.59 -21.54 -7.07
N GLN A 5 12.35 -21.62 -8.38
CA GLN A 5 13.31 -21.23 -9.41
C GLN A 5 13.59 -19.72 -9.38
N GLU A 6 12.57 -18.89 -9.17
CA GLU A 6 12.74 -17.44 -9.03
C GLU A 6 13.53 -17.06 -7.78
N VAL A 7 13.42 -17.85 -6.70
CA VAL A 7 14.22 -17.65 -5.48
C VAL A 7 15.69 -17.96 -5.75
N GLU A 8 16.00 -19.10 -6.36
CA GLU A 8 17.36 -19.58 -6.60
C GLU A 8 18.14 -18.69 -7.57
N GLN A 9 17.49 -18.16 -8.60
CA GLN A 9 18.15 -17.38 -9.64
C GLN A 9 18.45 -15.92 -9.23
N ALA A 10 17.49 -15.23 -8.61
CA ALA A 10 17.63 -13.81 -8.26
C ALA A 10 16.54 -13.31 -7.29
N TYR A 11 16.46 -13.86 -6.08
CA TYR A 11 15.44 -13.53 -5.07
C TYR A 11 15.08 -12.03 -4.93
N VAL A 12 16.09 -11.16 -4.75
CA VAL A 12 15.87 -9.71 -4.56
C VAL A 12 15.27 -9.07 -5.81
N ARG A 13 15.82 -9.38 -6.98
CA ARG A 13 15.32 -8.86 -8.26
C ARG A 13 13.91 -9.35 -8.53
N ASN A 14 13.66 -10.64 -8.32
CA ASN A 14 12.37 -11.26 -8.61
C ASN A 14 11.28 -10.80 -7.62
N THR A 15 11.65 -10.46 -6.38
CA THR A 15 10.74 -9.74 -5.46
C THR A 15 10.26 -8.43 -6.08
N GLY A 16 11.17 -7.63 -6.64
CA GLY A 16 10.82 -6.40 -7.36
C GLY A 16 9.94 -6.65 -8.58
N VAL A 17 10.24 -7.68 -9.38
CA VAL A 17 9.45 -8.05 -10.56
C VAL A 17 8.00 -8.44 -10.19
N VAL A 18 7.80 -9.16 -9.09
CA VAL A 18 6.45 -9.53 -8.66
C VAL A 18 5.66 -8.31 -8.18
N ILE A 19 6.33 -7.35 -7.51
CA ILE A 19 5.70 -6.08 -7.11
C ILE A 19 5.27 -5.30 -8.34
N THR A 20 6.15 -5.12 -9.33
CA THR A 20 5.80 -4.35 -10.55
C THR A 20 4.70 -5.03 -11.36
N ARG A 21 4.73 -6.37 -11.47
CA ARG A 21 3.67 -7.15 -12.11
C ARG A 21 2.32 -6.94 -11.42
N LEU A 22 2.27 -6.99 -10.10
CA LEU A 22 1.03 -6.77 -9.34
C LEU A 22 0.41 -5.39 -9.64
N PHE A 23 1.24 -4.33 -9.66
CA PHE A 23 0.76 -2.97 -9.93
C PHE A 23 0.26 -2.82 -11.37
N ALA A 24 0.93 -3.46 -12.34
CA ALA A 24 0.48 -3.49 -13.72
C ALA A 24 -0.85 -4.25 -13.88
N ASP A 25 -0.95 -5.45 -13.31
CA ASP A 25 -2.14 -6.31 -13.41
C ASP A 25 -3.38 -5.66 -12.78
N LEU A 26 -3.19 -4.89 -11.69
CA LEU A 26 -4.27 -4.17 -10.99
C LEU A 26 -4.47 -2.73 -11.48
N ASN A 27 -3.70 -2.27 -12.47
CA ASN A 27 -3.70 -0.90 -12.97
C ASN A 27 -3.59 0.16 -11.85
N LEU A 28 -2.64 -0.04 -10.93
CA LEU A 28 -2.40 0.84 -9.78
C LEU A 28 -1.31 1.86 -10.08
N ASP A 29 -1.56 3.13 -9.73
CA ASP A 29 -0.51 4.14 -9.70
C ASP A 29 0.36 3.95 -8.44
N PRO A 30 1.68 3.66 -8.58
CA PRO A 30 2.55 3.49 -7.44
C PRO A 30 2.70 4.76 -6.59
N LEU A 31 2.49 5.96 -7.14
CA LEU A 31 2.51 7.18 -6.34
C LEU A 31 1.21 7.39 -5.55
N ALA A 32 0.10 6.81 -6.01
CA ALA A 32 -1.19 6.84 -5.31
C ALA A 32 -1.33 5.74 -4.25
N VAL A 33 -0.63 4.60 -4.44
CA VAL A 33 -0.59 3.46 -3.52
C VAL A 33 0.86 3.16 -3.13
N PRO A 34 1.44 3.90 -2.17
CA PRO A 34 2.88 3.89 -1.91
C PRO A 34 3.36 2.76 -0.99
N GLY A 35 2.78 1.58 -1.11
CA GLY A 35 3.17 0.42 -0.35
C GLY A 35 2.52 -0.89 -0.79
N VAL A 36 3.16 -2.00 -0.44
CA VAL A 36 2.73 -3.35 -0.79
C VAL A 36 3.14 -4.35 0.27
N LEU A 37 2.34 -5.39 0.47
CA LEU A 37 2.67 -6.54 1.32
C LEU A 37 3.13 -7.70 0.44
N VAL A 38 4.38 -8.14 0.62
CA VAL A 38 4.90 -9.33 -0.08
C VAL A 38 4.66 -10.55 0.79
N ALA A 39 3.77 -11.43 0.34
CA ALA A 39 3.39 -12.64 1.07
C ALA A 39 4.61 -13.52 1.40
N GLY A 40 4.76 -13.88 2.68
CA GLY A 40 5.91 -14.66 3.18
C GLY A 40 7.21 -13.87 3.30
N HIS A 41 7.17 -12.54 3.22
CA HIS A 41 8.35 -11.69 3.32
C HIS A 41 8.11 -10.49 4.25
N ALA A 42 7.80 -9.32 3.71
CA ALA A 42 7.75 -8.07 4.45
C ALA A 42 6.86 -7.03 3.74
N PRO A 43 6.43 -5.96 4.44
CA PRO A 43 5.96 -4.75 3.81
C PRO A 43 7.10 -4.03 3.07
N PHE A 44 6.76 -3.41 1.93
CA PHE A 44 7.63 -2.48 1.22
C PHE A 44 6.87 -1.18 0.99
N THR A 45 7.50 -0.05 1.27
CA THR A 45 6.94 1.29 1.04
C THR A 45 7.93 2.17 0.29
N TRP A 46 7.43 3.22 -0.34
CA TRP A 46 8.22 4.18 -1.09
C TRP A 46 7.59 5.56 -1.01
N GLY A 47 8.29 6.59 -1.47
CA GLY A 47 7.81 7.96 -1.45
C GLY A 47 8.63 8.84 -2.39
N ARG A 48 8.26 10.12 -2.55
CA ARG A 48 9.04 11.04 -3.38
C ARG A 48 10.36 11.39 -2.71
N THR A 49 10.36 11.38 -1.37
CA THR A 49 11.55 11.51 -0.55
C THR A 49 11.74 10.29 0.35
N ALA A 50 12.93 10.14 0.94
CA ALA A 50 13.17 9.12 1.95
C ALA A 50 12.29 9.31 3.21
N ALA A 51 12.01 10.57 3.58
CA ALA A 51 11.12 10.87 4.71
C ALA A 51 9.70 10.40 4.43
N ASP A 52 9.17 10.66 3.22
CA ASP A 52 7.85 10.18 2.80
C ASP A 52 7.77 8.65 2.85
N ALA A 53 8.82 7.95 2.41
CA ALA A 53 8.85 6.48 2.42
C ALA A 53 8.78 5.90 3.84
N VAL A 54 9.43 6.57 4.80
CA VAL A 54 9.38 6.22 6.22
C VAL A 54 8.01 6.53 6.82
N GLU A 55 7.41 7.67 6.48
CA GLU A 55 6.05 8.01 6.91
C GLU A 55 5.04 6.98 6.41
N HIS A 56 5.14 6.59 5.13
CA HIS A 56 4.28 5.54 4.57
C HIS A 56 4.48 4.18 5.27
N ALA A 57 5.70 3.86 5.71
CA ALA A 57 5.96 2.63 6.48
C ALA A 57 5.24 2.65 7.84
N ASP A 58 5.33 3.77 8.56
CA ASP A 58 4.65 3.92 9.86
C ASP A 58 3.13 3.85 9.72
N LEU A 59 2.57 4.52 8.71
CA LEU A 59 1.15 4.47 8.40
C LEU A 59 0.68 3.05 8.03
N LEU A 60 1.46 2.33 7.22
CA LEU A 60 1.14 0.95 6.82
C LEU A 60 1.09 0.02 8.05
N GLU A 61 2.08 0.11 8.94
CA GLU A 61 2.13 -0.67 10.18
C GLU A 61 0.97 -0.32 11.12
N TYR A 62 0.65 0.97 11.28
CA TYR A 62 -0.48 1.40 12.08
C TYR A 62 -1.82 0.85 11.55
N ILE A 63 -2.06 0.94 10.25
CA ILE A 63 -3.28 0.42 9.62
C ILE A 63 -3.35 -1.11 9.72
N ALA A 64 -2.23 -1.81 9.52
CA ALA A 64 -2.15 -3.26 9.67
C ALA A 64 -2.54 -3.70 11.10
N ARG A 65 -2.04 -2.99 12.11
CA ARG A 65 -2.39 -3.24 13.52
C ARG A 65 -3.85 -2.99 13.83
N LEU A 66 -4.43 -1.91 13.28
CA LEU A 66 -5.86 -1.64 13.41
C LEU A 66 -6.70 -2.72 12.73
N ALA A 67 -6.36 -3.10 11.50
CA ALA A 67 -7.05 -4.15 10.76
C ALA A 67 -7.02 -5.48 11.51
N TYR A 68 -5.85 -5.88 12.02
CA TYR A 68 -5.69 -7.07 12.84
C TYR A 68 -6.59 -7.06 14.07
N ARG A 69 -6.61 -5.95 14.82
CA ARG A 69 -7.48 -5.80 16.00
C ARG A 69 -8.96 -5.83 15.64
N SER A 70 -9.37 -5.17 14.57
CA SER A 70 -10.76 -5.18 14.09
C SER A 70 -11.23 -6.59 13.75
N ILE A 71 -10.38 -7.40 13.10
CA ILE A 71 -10.66 -8.80 12.80
C ILE A 71 -10.83 -9.60 14.09
N LEU A 72 -9.94 -9.43 15.07
CA LEU A 72 -10.04 -10.12 16.37
C LEU A 72 -11.31 -9.75 17.14
N LEU A 73 -11.81 -8.52 16.97
CA LEU A 73 -13.04 -8.04 17.60
C LEU A 73 -14.31 -8.44 16.84
N GLY A 74 -14.19 -9.17 15.73
CA GLY A 74 -15.34 -9.63 14.95
C GLY A 74 -15.99 -8.53 14.10
N ALA A 75 -15.26 -7.48 13.74
CA ALA A 75 -15.77 -6.46 12.83
C ALA A 75 -16.17 -7.08 11.49
N PRO A 76 -17.32 -6.69 10.91
CA PRO A 76 -17.75 -7.21 9.61
C PRO A 76 -16.69 -6.91 8.54
N VAL A 77 -16.39 -7.92 7.72
CA VAL A 77 -15.40 -7.86 6.64
C VAL A 77 -16.02 -7.14 5.45
N GLY A 78 -16.25 -5.83 5.60
CA GLY A 78 -16.74 -4.95 4.56
C GLY A 78 -15.81 -3.75 4.45
N GLY A 79 -15.24 -3.54 3.26
CA GLY A 79 -14.54 -2.29 2.97
C GLY A 79 -15.49 -1.10 3.00
N LEU A 80 -14.92 0.11 3.06
CA LEU A 80 -15.72 1.32 2.82
C LEU A 80 -16.36 1.23 1.42
N PRO A 81 -17.60 1.73 1.25
CA PRO A 81 -18.17 1.91 -0.09
C PRO A 81 -17.20 2.69 -0.98
N GLY A 82 -16.98 2.23 -2.22
CA GLY A 82 -15.94 2.77 -3.11
C GLY A 82 -16.00 4.30 -3.28
N HIS A 83 -17.21 4.86 -3.38
CA HIS A 83 -17.40 6.31 -3.49
C HIS A 83 -16.86 7.12 -2.29
N ILE A 84 -16.88 6.54 -1.08
CA ILE A 84 -16.31 7.16 0.12
C ILE A 84 -14.78 7.11 0.06
N GLY A 85 -14.21 5.96 -0.35
CA GLY A 85 -12.77 5.82 -0.58
C GLY A 85 -12.23 6.83 -1.59
N ASP A 86 -12.90 6.95 -2.74
CA ASP A 86 -12.54 7.90 -3.80
C ASP A 86 -12.61 9.35 -3.33
N HIS A 87 -13.59 9.69 -2.49
CA HIS A 87 -13.69 11.02 -1.91
C HIS A 87 -12.53 11.31 -0.94
N HIS A 88 -12.20 10.37 -0.05
CA HIS A 88 -11.06 10.52 0.86
C HIS A 88 -9.73 10.68 0.12
N HIS A 89 -9.51 9.90 -0.94
CA HIS A 89 -8.29 9.99 -1.75
C HIS A 89 -8.19 11.34 -2.49
N ARG A 90 -9.25 11.71 -3.24
CA ARG A 90 -9.28 12.96 -4.02
C ARG A 90 -9.21 14.21 -3.16
N ARG A 91 -9.68 14.16 -1.91
CA ARG A 91 -9.60 15.29 -0.98
C ARG A 91 -8.16 15.66 -0.60
N LYS A 92 -7.23 14.70 -0.65
CA LYS A 92 -5.79 14.92 -0.36
C LYS A 92 -4.95 15.08 -1.63
N HIS A 93 -5.28 14.34 -2.70
CA HIS A 93 -4.41 14.23 -3.90
C HIS A 93 -5.06 14.71 -5.20
N GLY A 94 -6.33 15.13 -5.17
CA GLY A 94 -7.05 15.61 -6.34
C GLY A 94 -6.73 17.09 -6.66
N PRO A 95 -7.09 17.55 -7.86
CA PRO A 95 -6.86 18.94 -8.30
C PRO A 95 -7.57 20.00 -7.42
N ASN A 96 -8.56 19.60 -6.63
CA ASN A 96 -9.28 20.44 -5.66
C ASN A 96 -9.00 20.00 -4.20
N ALA A 97 -7.77 19.57 -3.87
CA ALA A 97 -7.44 19.08 -2.53
C ALA A 97 -7.75 20.14 -1.44
N THR A 98 -8.57 19.75 -0.44
CA THR A 98 -9.02 20.63 0.66
C THR A 98 -8.42 20.24 2.02
N TYR A 99 -7.51 19.27 2.06
CA TYR A 99 -6.85 18.80 3.28
C TYR A 99 -5.34 19.03 3.18
N GLY A 100 -4.72 19.60 4.23
CA GLY A 100 -3.32 20.04 4.20
C GLY A 100 -3.11 21.48 3.74
N GLN A 101 -4.19 22.27 3.61
CA GLN A 101 -4.10 23.71 3.43
C GLN A 101 -3.41 24.31 4.65
N SER A 102 -2.21 24.88 4.46
CA SER A 102 -1.60 25.76 5.45
C SER A 102 -2.53 26.95 5.65
N CYS A 103 -2.94 27.19 6.89
CA CYS A 103 -3.49 28.48 7.27
C CYS A 103 -2.48 29.59 6.96
#